data_AF-A0A660DXK7-F1
#
_entry.id   AF-A0A660DXK7-F1
#
_cell.length_a   1.000
_cell.length_b   1.000
_cell.length_c   1.000
_cell.angle_alpha   90.00
_cell.angle_beta   90.00
_cell.angle_gamma   90.00
#
_symmetry.space_group_name_H-M   'P 1'
#
loop_
_entity.id
_entity.type
_entity.pdbx_description
1 polymer ?
#
loop_
_entity_poly.entity_id
_entity_poly.type
_entity_poly.pdbx_seq_one_letter_code
_entity_poly.pdbx_strand_id
1 'polypeptide(L)' 'MYYTVKSGDTLSEIAVRFHDTIYELYMWNNIADIDKIYVGQVLRVR' A
#
# COMPACT_ATOMS: atom_id res chain seq x y z
N MET A 1 8.73 -1.94 -7.24
CA MET A 1 9.33 -0.76 -6.58
C MET A 1 8.97 -0.72 -5.09
N TYR A 2 9.43 0.27 -4.33
CA TYR A 2 9.03 0.50 -2.93
C TYR A 2 8.46 1.91 -2.78
N TYR A 3 7.36 2.04 -2.04
CA TYR A 3 6.69 3.30 -1.73
C TYR A 3 6.60 3.48 -0.22
N THR A 4 7.02 4.64 0.28
CA THR A 4 6.85 5.00 1.69
C THR A 4 5.55 5.77 1.86
N VAL A 5 4.64 5.21 2.67
CA VAL A 5 3.34 5.80 2.98
C VAL A 5 3.52 7.17 3.63
N LYS A 6 2.76 8.15 3.16
CA LYS A 6 2.75 9.53 3.67
C LYS A 6 1.44 9.82 4.40
N SER A 7 1.44 10.88 5.19
CA SER A 7 0.23 11.33 5.88
C SER A 7 -0.87 11.66 4.86
N GLY A 8 -2.03 11.04 5.03
CA GLY A 8 -3.18 11.19 4.13
C GLY A 8 -3.25 10.15 3.01
N ASP A 9 -2.24 9.30 2.84
CA ASP A 9 -2.32 8.21 1.86
C ASP A 9 -3.25 7.10 2.36
N THR A 10 -3.99 6.51 1.42
CA THR A 10 -4.76 5.29 1.63
C THR A 10 -4.24 4.14 0.76
N LEU A 11 -4.46 2.89 1.21
CA LEU A 11 -4.01 1.71 0.47
C LEU A 11 -4.66 1.62 -0.92
N SER A 12 -5.92 2.04 -1.04
CA SER A 12 -6.67 2.10 -2.29
C SER A 12 -6.10 3.12 -3.27
N GLU A 13 -5.78 4.34 -2.83
CA GLU A 13 -5.17 5.36 -3.68
C GLU A 13 -3.76 4.95 -4.14
N ILE A 14 -2.98 4.32 -3.26
CA ILE A 14 -1.65 3.79 -3.61
C ILE A 14 -1.81 2.70 -4.67
N ALA A 15 -2.70 1.73 -4.47
CA ALA A 15 -2.94 0.65 -5.43
C ALA A 15 -3.33 1.22 -6.82
N VAL A 16 -4.29 2.15 -6.88
CA VAL A 16 -4.70 2.81 -8.12
C VAL A 16 -3.54 3.56 -8.78
N ARG A 17 -2.73 4.28 -7.99
CA ARG A 17 -1.58 5.04 -8.50
C ARG A 17 -0.56 4.16 -9.20
N PHE A 18 -0.35 2.94 -8.70
CA PHE A 18 0.61 1.99 -9.27
C PHE A 18 -0.02 0.99 -10.23
N HIS A 19 -1.29 1.18 -10.60
CA HIS A 19 -2.07 0.22 -11.39
C HIS A 19 -2.08 -1.21 -10.82
N ASP A 20 -1.92 -1.31 -9.50
CA ASP A 20 -2.01 -2.56 -8.74
C ASP A 20 -3.41 -2.69 -8.13
N THR A 21 -3.77 -3.91 -7.72
CA THR A 21 -4.97 -4.13 -6.90
C THR A 21 -4.63 -4.09 -5.41
N ILE A 22 -5.59 -3.71 -4.58
CA ILE A 22 -5.46 -3.77 -3.11
C ILE A 22 -5.06 -5.18 -2.65
N TYR A 23 -5.60 -6.21 -3.32
CA TYR A 23 -5.32 -7.61 -3.02
C TYR A 23 -3.86 -8.00 -3.33
N GLU A 24 -3.32 -7.56 -4.46
CA GLU A 24 -1.90 -7.79 -4.79
C GLU A 24 -0.97 -7.06 -3.82
N LEU A 25 -1.28 -5.80 -3.50
CA LEU A 25 -0.52 -5.03 -2.50
C LEU A 25 -0.55 -5.73 -1.13
N TYR A 26 -1.71 -6.19 -0.71
CA TYR A 26 -1.91 -6.96 0.53
C TYR A 26 -1.03 -8.21 0.54
N MET A 27 -1.09 -9.00 -0.54
CA MET A 27 -0.35 -10.25 -0.66
C MET A 27 1.17 -10.04 -0.65
N TRP A 28 1.65 -8.99 -1.32
CA TRP A 28 3.09 -8.73 -1.40
C TRP A 28 3.68 -8.14 -0.13
N ASN A 29 2.85 -7.47 0.68
CA ASN A 29 3.29 -6.75 1.87
C ASN A 29 2.85 -7.41 3.18
N ASN A 30 2.14 -8.53 3.13
CA ASN A 30 1.63 -9.25 4.30
C ASN A 30 0.85 -8.33 5.26
N ILE A 31 0.10 -7.38 4.69
CA ILE A 31 -0.66 -6.39 5.47
C ILE A 31 -1.80 -7.13 6.17
N ALA A 32 -1.89 -7.13 7.49
CA ALA A 32 -2.95 -7.86 8.18
C ALA A 32 -4.34 -7.18 8.04
N ASP A 33 -4.35 -5.86 7.89
CA ASP A 33 -5.56 -5.03 7.86
C ASP A 33 -5.43 -3.99 6.75
N ILE A 34 -6.28 -4.10 5.73
CA ILE A 34 -6.26 -3.25 4.52
C ILE A 34 -6.56 -1.78 4.83
N ASP A 35 -7.25 -1.51 5.95
CA ASP A 35 -7.65 -0.17 6.36
C ASP A 35 -6.61 0.47 7.29
N LYS A 36 -5.59 -0.29 7.72
CA LYS A 36 -4.54 0.20 8.61
C LYS A 36 -3.16 0.14 7.96
N ILE A 37 -2.83 1.22 7.26
CA ILE A 37 -1.46 1.55 6.89
C ILE A 37 -0.95 2.73 7.72
N TYR A 38 0.34 2.72 8.01
CA TYR A 38 0.97 3.74 8.87
C TYR A 38 1.90 4.64 8.07
N VAL A 39 1.92 5.92 8.41
CA VAL A 39 2.90 6.87 7.83
C VAL A 39 4.32 6.36 8.10
N GLY A 40 5.15 6.34 7.08
CA GLY A 40 6.50 5.79 7.13
C GLY A 40 6.60 4.29 6.83
N GLN A 41 5.48 3.58 6.72
CA GLN A 41 5.46 2.18 6.29
C GLN A 41 5.95 2.06 4.85
N VAL A 42 6.81 1.09 4.60
CA VAL A 42 7.31 0.80 3.25
C VAL A 42 6.46 -0.30 2.64
N LEU A 43 5.82 0.01 1.52
CA LEU A 43 5.01 -0.91 0.74
C LEU A 43 5.75 -1.26 -0.56
N ARG A 44 5.85 -2.55 -0.83
CA ARG A 44 6.20 -3.10 -2.13
C ARG A 44 5.03 -2.88 -3.08
N VAL A 45 5.30 -2.14 -4.14
CA VAL A 45 4.38 -1.86 -5.26
C VAL A 45 5.05 -2.32 -6.55
N ARG A 46 4.35 -2.40 -7.68
CA ARG A 46 5.00 -2.78 -8.94
C ARG A 46 5.88 -1.65 -9.48
#